data_AF-K6VNY3-F1
#
_entry.id   AF-K6VNY3-F1
#
_cell.length_a   1.000
_cell.length_b   1.000
_cell.length_c   1.000
_cell.angle_alpha   90.00
_cell.angle_beta   90.00
_cell.angle_gamma   90.00
#
_symmetry.space_group_name_H-M   'P 1'
#
loop_
_entity.id
_entity.type
_entity.pdbx_description
1 polymer ?
#
loop_
_entity_poly.entity_id
_entity_poly.type
_entity_poly.pdbx_seq_one_letter_code
_entity_poly.pdbx_strand_id
1 'polypeptide(L)'
;MTPASATGHATAAARPPVADGPARNTRFAEIAGLATDRHRVPHAPAHILLRTPYGRRSPAARSWAGHGLDLTAQDVRGRYDSPGRWEPYGGHEARDGLATLDRLDQLDDSPGQNRARHRRPVVLAGASYEAFTALECERAALDADRADRADRADRADRADRIVAVVLMVPALGLWETAHDADGTPRWRERIGWWHEHGLSRTPRTPLPADELDRRTAVAHTDGPDALFPDEDYGPGAHQAWMRLWSAPRTDLTRWALPGSAPVLVVTGAHCPLREDAHRLVQEFHTAGRPVSVLDGPWGHRLLADLPAEHPVGAAIRTRGGLRAPLRAWLNHRLAAGGHPQLPAPVHHPEHVSVGGEDGRATVVTPDGHAHTLPLNDYLDVAARAAVRPREERSQR
;
A
#
# COMPACT_ATOMS: atom_id res chain seq x y z
N MET A 1 -31.07 -26.62 -55.62
CA MET A 1 -31.20 -25.19 -55.31
C MET A 1 -30.40 -24.91 -54.05
N THR A 2 -29.14 -24.52 -54.25
CA THR A 2 -28.20 -24.08 -53.22
C THR A 2 -27.25 -23.15 -53.97
N PRO A 3 -27.23 -21.83 -53.68
CA PRO A 3 -26.26 -20.95 -54.28
C PRO A 3 -25.02 -20.84 -53.40
N ALA A 4 -23.89 -20.73 -54.09
CA ALA A 4 -22.57 -20.42 -53.61
C ALA A 4 -22.48 -19.03 -52.96
N SER A 5 -21.49 -18.84 -52.08
CA SER A 5 -20.85 -17.53 -51.89
C SER A 5 -19.43 -17.62 -51.37
N ALA A 6 -18.53 -17.35 -52.32
CA ALA A 6 -17.27 -16.62 -52.27
C ALA A 6 -16.43 -16.62 -50.98
N THR A 7 -15.32 -17.35 -51.07
CA THR A 7 -14.09 -17.12 -50.33
C THR A 7 -13.38 -15.85 -50.82
N GLY A 8 -13.29 -14.84 -49.96
CA GLY A 8 -12.38 -13.69 -50.13
C GLY A 8 -11.18 -13.82 -49.20
N HIS A 9 -9.99 -14.10 -49.76
CA HIS A 9 -8.71 -13.99 -49.06
C HIS A 9 -8.34 -12.51 -48.88
N ALA A 10 -8.25 -12.05 -47.64
CA ALA A 10 -7.58 -10.81 -47.29
C ALA A 10 -6.23 -11.16 -46.63
N THR A 11 -5.17 -10.84 -47.35
CA THR A 11 -3.77 -10.97 -46.95
C THR A 11 -3.43 -10.16 -45.70
N ALA A 12 -2.65 -10.79 -44.82
CA ALA A 12 -2.13 -10.23 -43.59
C ALA A 12 -1.30 -8.96 -43.81
N ALA A 13 -1.70 -7.86 -43.16
CA ALA A 13 -0.80 -6.75 -42.85
C ALA A 13 -0.11 -7.07 -41.52
N ALA A 14 1.17 -7.44 -41.59
CA ALA A 14 2.02 -7.68 -40.44
C ALA A 14 2.04 -6.42 -39.53
N ARG A 15 1.53 -6.56 -38.30
CA ARG A 15 1.79 -5.61 -37.23
C ARG A 15 3.30 -5.60 -36.95
N PRO A 16 3.94 -4.43 -36.84
CA PRO A 16 5.33 -4.38 -36.39
C PRO A 16 5.42 -4.95 -34.97
N PRO A 17 6.50 -5.67 -34.64
CA PRO A 17 6.69 -6.22 -33.30
C PRO A 17 6.69 -5.08 -32.30
N VAL A 18 5.79 -5.15 -31.32
CA VAL A 18 5.85 -4.31 -30.13
C VAL A 18 7.16 -4.67 -29.45
N ALA A 19 8.06 -3.70 -29.37
CA ALA A 19 9.36 -3.88 -28.72
C ALA A 19 9.16 -4.30 -27.26
N ASP A 20 9.60 -5.51 -26.94
CA ASP A 20 9.78 -5.98 -25.57
C ASP A 20 10.72 -5.01 -24.83
N GLY A 21 10.18 -4.30 -23.83
CA GLY A 21 10.97 -3.53 -22.87
C GLY A 21 11.86 -4.46 -22.03
N PRO A 22 12.97 -3.95 -21.45
CA PRO A 22 14.10 -4.77 -21.03
C PRO A 22 13.71 -5.72 -19.89
N ALA A 23 14.16 -6.97 -20.03
CA ALA A 23 13.99 -8.04 -19.06
C ALA A 23 14.30 -7.57 -17.62
N ARG A 24 13.26 -7.53 -16.77
CA ARG A 24 13.40 -7.28 -15.32
C ARG A 24 13.81 -8.59 -14.66
N ASN A 25 15.07 -8.68 -14.22
CA ASN A 25 15.59 -9.84 -13.49
C ASN A 25 14.89 -9.99 -12.13
N THR A 26 13.76 -10.70 -12.10
CA THR A 26 13.19 -11.21 -10.85
C THR A 26 14.09 -12.31 -10.32
N ARG A 27 14.71 -12.09 -9.15
CA ARG A 27 15.42 -13.15 -8.43
C ARG A 27 14.51 -13.70 -7.34
N PHE A 28 14.33 -15.01 -7.35
CA PHE A 28 13.69 -15.75 -6.28
C PHE A 28 14.66 -15.88 -5.13
N ALA A 29 14.26 -15.43 -3.95
CA ALA A 29 15.05 -15.59 -2.74
C ALA A 29 14.13 -15.95 -1.58
N GLU A 30 14.62 -16.82 -0.70
CA GLU A 30 14.10 -16.84 0.66
C GLU A 30 14.80 -15.73 1.45
N ILE A 31 14.01 -14.76 1.92
CA ILE A 31 14.49 -13.71 2.81
C ILE A 31 13.87 -13.98 4.17
N ALA A 32 14.73 -14.22 5.17
CA ALA A 32 14.31 -14.64 6.51
C ALA A 32 13.43 -15.91 6.52
N GLY A 33 13.65 -16.83 5.58
CA GLY A 33 12.87 -18.06 5.43
C GLY A 33 11.45 -17.86 4.88
N LEU A 34 11.15 -16.67 4.33
CA LEU A 34 9.89 -16.35 3.68
C LEU A 34 10.08 -16.14 2.17
N ALA A 35 9.11 -16.59 1.39
CA ALA A 35 9.13 -16.52 -0.06
C ALA A 35 9.08 -15.07 -0.53
N THR A 36 10.12 -14.64 -1.26
CA THR A 36 10.32 -13.24 -1.61
C THR A 36 10.77 -13.10 -3.06
N ASP A 37 10.15 -12.18 -3.78
CA ASP A 37 10.53 -11.78 -5.13
C ASP A 37 11.16 -10.37 -5.05
N ARG A 38 12.36 -10.23 -5.64
CA ARG A 38 13.01 -8.92 -5.81
C ARG A 38 12.95 -8.48 -7.27
N HIS A 39 12.41 -7.30 -7.50
CA HIS A 39 12.45 -6.62 -8.79
C HIS A 39 13.45 -5.47 -8.71
N ARG A 40 14.59 -5.62 -9.39
CA ARG A 40 15.64 -4.60 -9.42
C ARG A 40 15.39 -3.62 -10.57
N VAL A 41 15.49 -2.33 -10.27
CA VAL A 41 15.51 -1.21 -11.19
C VAL A 41 16.94 -0.66 -11.19
N PRO A 42 17.61 -0.56 -12.37
CA PRO A 42 18.94 0.02 -12.47
C PRO A 42 18.98 1.41 -11.83
N HIS A 43 20.00 1.65 -11.00
CA HIS A 43 20.19 2.93 -10.30
C HIS A 43 19.00 3.40 -9.46
N ALA A 44 18.15 2.49 -8.99
CA ALA A 44 17.07 2.82 -8.06
C ALA A 44 17.59 3.58 -6.83
N PRO A 45 16.99 4.71 -6.46
CA PRO A 45 17.45 5.49 -5.31
C PRO A 45 17.08 4.87 -3.95
N ALA A 46 16.08 3.98 -3.92
CA ALA A 46 15.59 3.34 -2.70
C ALA A 46 14.96 1.97 -3.00
N HIS A 47 14.68 1.22 -1.93
CA HIS A 47 13.88 0.00 -1.94
C HIS A 47 12.47 0.26 -1.41
N ILE A 48 11.47 -0.35 -2.03
CA ILE A 48 10.15 -0.58 -1.43
C ILE A 48 10.18 -1.99 -0.83
N LEU A 49 9.82 -2.11 0.44
CA LEU A 49 9.48 -3.37 1.08
C LEU A 49 7.96 -3.48 1.21
N LEU A 50 7.40 -4.50 0.57
CA LEU A 50 5.99 -4.86 0.57
C LEU A 50 5.85 -6.28 1.14
N ARG A 51 5.15 -6.43 2.26
CA ARG A 51 4.80 -7.74 2.83
C ARG A 51 3.30 -7.96 2.67
N THR A 52 2.92 -9.03 1.98
CA THR A 52 1.55 -9.19 1.48
C THR A 52 0.95 -10.56 1.77
N PRO A 53 -0.31 -10.63 2.23
CA PRO A 53 -1.06 -11.88 2.28
C PRO A 53 -1.77 -12.16 0.95
N TYR A 54 -1.63 -11.33 -0.09
CA TYR A 54 -2.39 -11.45 -1.34
C TYR A 54 -1.55 -11.97 -2.52
N GLY A 55 -0.34 -12.42 -2.23
CA GLY A 55 0.58 -13.01 -3.20
C GLY A 55 1.58 -11.97 -3.68
N ARG A 56 2.86 -12.23 -3.43
CA ARG A 56 3.99 -11.39 -3.86
C ARG A 56 4.07 -11.20 -5.38
N ARG A 57 3.42 -12.09 -6.13
CA ARG A 57 3.27 -12.07 -7.59
C ARG A 57 1.90 -11.58 -8.05
N SER A 58 1.08 -10.99 -7.19
CA SER A 58 -0.18 -10.39 -7.64
C SER A 58 0.09 -9.19 -8.55
N PRO A 59 -0.84 -8.84 -9.47
CA PRO A 59 -0.76 -7.61 -10.23
C PRO A 59 -0.63 -6.37 -9.34
N ALA A 60 -1.32 -6.36 -8.18
CA ALA A 60 -1.24 -5.29 -7.20
C ALA A 60 0.19 -5.15 -6.63
N ALA A 61 0.79 -6.25 -6.16
CA ALA A 61 2.17 -6.24 -5.67
C ALA A 61 3.17 -5.77 -6.75
N ARG A 62 3.05 -6.30 -7.97
CA ARG A 62 3.93 -5.91 -9.09
C ARG A 62 3.77 -4.46 -9.53
N SER A 63 2.60 -3.85 -9.31
CA SER A 63 2.36 -2.45 -9.69
C SER A 63 3.32 -1.49 -8.97
N TRP A 64 3.79 -1.86 -7.77
CA TRP A 64 4.78 -1.08 -7.02
C TRP A 64 6.14 -0.99 -7.73
N ALA A 65 6.51 -1.99 -8.53
CA ALA A 65 7.74 -1.92 -9.34
C ALA A 65 7.66 -0.86 -10.47
N GLY A 66 6.48 -0.26 -10.68
CA GLY A 66 6.30 0.88 -11.57
C GLY A 66 6.85 2.19 -11.02
N HIS A 67 7.15 2.32 -9.72
CA HIS A 67 7.54 3.62 -9.13
C HIS A 67 9.00 4.04 -9.41
N GLY A 68 9.80 3.21 -10.09
CA GLY A 68 11.23 3.50 -10.33
C GLY A 68 12.12 3.22 -9.11
N LEU A 69 11.58 2.49 -8.13
CA LEU A 69 12.28 1.97 -6.97
C LEU A 69 12.49 0.46 -7.13
N ASP A 70 13.50 -0.07 -6.44
CA ASP A 70 13.64 -1.52 -6.29
C ASP A 70 12.46 -2.03 -5.46
N LEU A 71 11.81 -3.12 -5.86
CA LEU A 71 10.73 -3.72 -5.10
C LEU A 71 11.19 -5.04 -4.48
N THR A 72 10.92 -5.20 -3.19
CA THR A 72 10.94 -6.48 -2.50
C THR A 72 9.51 -6.81 -2.08
N ALA A 73 8.92 -7.81 -2.73
CA ALA A 73 7.58 -8.29 -2.40
C ALA A 73 7.69 -9.67 -1.73
N GLN A 74 7.15 -9.80 -0.53
CA GLN A 74 7.24 -11.01 0.28
C GLN A 74 5.86 -11.53 0.65
N ASP A 75 5.64 -12.83 0.51
CA ASP A 75 4.46 -13.47 1.08
C ASP A 75 4.61 -13.54 2.60
N VAL A 76 3.61 -13.06 3.34
CA VAL A 76 3.61 -13.22 4.81
C VAL A 76 3.58 -14.69 5.22
N ARG A 77 3.95 -14.96 6.47
CA ARG A 77 4.06 -16.32 7.01
C ARG A 77 2.79 -17.13 6.76
N GLY A 78 2.95 -18.36 6.30
CA GLY A 78 1.86 -19.29 6.02
C GLY A 78 1.01 -18.97 4.79
N ARG A 79 1.30 -17.91 4.03
CA ARG A 79 0.61 -17.59 2.77
C ARG A 79 1.42 -17.98 1.54
N TYR A 80 0.72 -18.43 0.49
CA TYR A 80 1.27 -18.80 -0.82
C TYR A 80 2.51 -19.71 -0.77
N ASP A 81 3.71 -19.18 -0.99
CA ASP A 81 4.94 -19.98 -0.98
C ASP A 81 5.68 -19.86 0.36
N SER A 82 5.30 -18.92 1.24
CA SER A 82 5.92 -18.76 2.55
C SER A 82 5.52 -19.85 3.53
N PRO A 83 6.47 -20.51 4.23
CA PRO A 83 6.18 -21.58 5.18
C PRO A 83 5.54 -21.04 6.48
N GLY A 84 5.15 -21.95 7.36
CA GLY A 84 4.60 -21.65 8.68
C GLY A 84 3.07 -21.56 8.73
N ARG A 85 2.54 -21.18 9.89
CA ARG A 85 1.10 -21.02 10.12
C ARG A 85 0.63 -19.63 9.71
N TRP A 86 -0.47 -19.55 8.97
CA TRP A 86 -1.13 -18.30 8.66
C TRP A 86 -1.98 -17.86 9.86
N GLU A 87 -1.71 -16.65 10.36
CA GLU A 87 -2.50 -16.02 11.40
C GLU A 87 -2.65 -14.53 11.10
N PRO A 88 -3.80 -14.09 10.57
CA PRO A 88 -4.02 -12.67 10.27
C PRO A 88 -3.73 -11.79 11.49
N TYR A 89 -2.96 -10.73 11.29
CA TYR A 89 -2.56 -9.73 12.29
C TYR A 89 -1.80 -10.32 13.50
N GLY A 90 -1.15 -11.48 13.31
CA GLY A 90 -0.43 -12.16 14.38
C GLY A 90 0.85 -11.42 14.82
N GLY A 91 1.30 -11.70 16.05
CA GLY A 91 2.51 -11.08 16.62
C GLY A 91 3.82 -11.38 15.87
N HIS A 92 3.80 -12.33 14.93
CA HIS A 92 4.95 -12.65 14.08
C HIS A 92 5.22 -11.57 13.01
N GLU A 93 4.26 -10.70 12.69
CA GLU A 93 4.43 -9.70 11.63
C GLU A 93 5.57 -8.70 11.89
N ALA A 94 5.73 -8.30 13.15
CA ALA A 94 6.83 -7.44 13.60
C ALA A 94 8.19 -8.12 13.40
N ARG A 95 8.33 -9.36 13.90
CA ARG A 95 9.58 -10.13 13.83
C ARG A 95 9.96 -10.44 12.38
N ASP A 96 8.99 -10.85 11.57
CA ASP A 96 9.23 -11.22 10.17
C ASP A 96 9.55 -9.99 9.31
N GLY A 97 8.93 -8.84 9.61
CA GLY A 97 9.30 -7.55 9.03
C GLY A 97 10.74 -7.16 9.33
N LEU A 98 11.12 -7.17 10.61
CA LEU A 98 12.48 -6.85 11.06
C LEU A 98 13.54 -7.78 10.43
N ALA A 99 13.29 -9.09 10.44
CA ALA A 99 14.22 -10.06 9.86
C ALA A 99 14.40 -9.85 8.34
N THR A 100 13.34 -9.40 7.65
CA THR A 100 13.39 -9.05 6.23
C THR A 100 14.22 -7.79 5.99
N LEU A 101 14.03 -6.76 6.81
CA LEU A 101 14.81 -5.52 6.76
C LEU A 101 16.31 -5.76 7.01
N ASP A 102 16.63 -6.60 7.99
CA ASP A 102 18.01 -7.00 8.32
C ASP A 102 18.66 -7.79 7.18
N ARG A 103 17.89 -8.63 6.47
CA ARG A 103 18.44 -9.40 5.35
C ARG A 103 18.57 -8.57 4.07
N LEU A 104 17.72 -7.56 3.86
CA LEU A 104 17.90 -6.62 2.75
C LEU A 104 19.25 -5.91 2.82
N ASP A 105 19.71 -5.59 4.02
CA ASP A 105 21.06 -5.05 4.31
C ASP A 105 22.16 -5.88 3.64
N GLN A 106 22.14 -7.18 3.91
CA GLN A 106 23.18 -8.12 3.50
C GLN A 106 23.15 -8.44 2.00
N LEU A 107 22.02 -8.19 1.33
CA LEU A 107 21.84 -8.49 -0.09
C LEU A 107 22.26 -7.35 -1.02
N ASP A 108 22.45 -6.15 -0.47
CA ASP A 108 22.99 -5.00 -1.20
C ASP A 108 24.54 -5.00 -1.17
N ASP A 109 25.16 -5.85 -0.35
CA ASP A 109 26.61 -6.07 -0.21
C ASP A 109 27.26 -6.86 -1.38
N SER A 110 26.81 -6.67 -2.62
CA SER A 110 27.37 -7.37 -3.79
C SER A 110 28.87 -7.05 -3.98
N PRO A 111 29.75 -8.04 -4.24
CA PRO A 111 31.19 -7.81 -4.40
C PRO A 111 31.49 -6.83 -5.55
N GLY A 112 32.23 -5.76 -5.25
CA GLY A 112 32.70 -4.77 -6.23
C GLY A 112 32.06 -3.38 -6.12
N GLN A 113 31.03 -3.19 -5.29
CA GLN A 113 30.53 -1.86 -4.94
C GLN A 113 31.19 -1.40 -3.65
N ASN A 114 31.69 -0.16 -3.66
CA ASN A 114 32.53 0.41 -2.61
C ASN A 114 31.83 0.30 -1.24
N ARG A 115 32.35 -0.56 -0.36
CA ARG A 115 31.73 -1.01 0.91
C ARG A 115 31.48 0.09 1.94
N ALA A 116 31.95 1.32 1.70
CA ALA A 116 32.11 2.30 2.77
C ALA A 116 30.95 3.29 2.93
N ARG A 117 30.08 3.53 1.94
CA ARG A 117 29.05 4.58 2.05
C ARG A 117 27.79 4.27 1.24
N HIS A 118 26.66 4.20 1.95
CA HIS A 118 25.26 4.17 1.49
C HIS A 118 24.62 2.79 1.31
N ARG A 119 24.21 2.19 2.45
CA ARG A 119 23.04 1.30 2.50
C ARG A 119 21.88 2.03 1.82
N ARG A 120 21.19 1.37 0.90
CA ARG A 120 20.08 2.01 0.19
C ARG A 120 18.92 2.26 1.16
N PRO A 121 18.28 3.45 1.09
CA PRO A 121 17.13 3.75 1.93
C PRO A 121 15.96 2.84 1.60
N VAL A 122 15.10 2.60 2.60
CA VAL A 122 13.94 1.72 2.52
C VAL A 122 12.67 2.53 2.73
N VAL A 123 11.69 2.27 1.88
CA VAL A 123 10.31 2.71 1.98
C VAL A 123 9.48 1.50 2.38
N LEU A 124 8.83 1.54 3.53
CA LEU A 124 7.85 0.53 3.90
C LEU A 124 6.51 0.94 3.28
N ALA A 125 5.86 0.04 2.54
CA ALA A 125 4.64 0.41 1.84
C ALA A 125 3.62 -0.71 1.79
N GLY A 126 2.35 -0.36 1.65
CA GLY A 126 1.30 -1.34 1.42
C GLY A 126 -0.11 -0.77 1.45
N ALA A 127 -1.06 -1.54 0.91
CA ALA A 127 -2.49 -1.30 1.05
C ALA A 127 -3.15 -2.27 2.04
N SER A 128 -4.15 -1.80 2.81
CA SER A 128 -4.96 -2.64 3.70
C SER A 128 -4.07 -3.40 4.70
N TYR A 129 -4.09 -4.74 4.71
CA TYR A 129 -3.22 -5.57 5.55
C TYR A 129 -1.72 -5.27 5.36
N GLU A 130 -1.30 -4.95 4.13
CA GLU A 130 0.11 -4.65 3.86
C GLU A 130 0.57 -3.38 4.61
N ALA A 131 -0.35 -2.42 4.82
CA ALA A 131 -0.08 -1.23 5.64
C ALA A 131 0.16 -1.60 7.11
N PHE A 132 -0.59 -2.55 7.67
CA PHE A 132 -0.32 -3.09 9.01
C PHE A 132 1.08 -3.70 9.10
N THR A 133 1.48 -4.49 8.10
CA THR A 133 2.82 -5.10 8.11
C THR A 133 3.95 -4.07 8.00
N ALA A 134 3.71 -2.94 7.31
CA ALA A 134 4.65 -1.83 7.24
C ALA A 134 4.82 -1.17 8.61
N LEU A 135 3.71 -0.89 9.31
CA LEU A 135 3.73 -0.33 10.66
C LEU A 135 4.41 -1.26 11.67
N GLU A 136 4.11 -2.57 11.63
CA GLU A 136 4.76 -3.55 12.50
C GLU A 136 6.26 -3.70 12.23
N CYS A 137 6.67 -3.59 10.97
CA CYS A 137 8.08 -3.64 10.59
C CYS A 137 8.85 -2.41 11.12
N GLU A 138 8.30 -1.21 11.00
CA GLU A 138 8.91 0.01 11.53
C GLU A 138 9.03 -0.04 13.05
N ARG A 139 7.94 -0.42 13.73
CA ARG A 139 7.91 -0.57 15.19
C ARG A 139 9.01 -1.52 15.66
N ALA A 140 9.11 -2.69 15.02
CA ALA A 140 10.12 -3.69 15.37
C ALA A 140 11.55 -3.18 15.15
N ALA A 141 11.80 -2.38 14.11
CA ALA A 141 13.11 -1.78 13.88
C ALA A 141 13.48 -0.77 14.98
N LEU A 142 12.55 0.11 15.37
CA LEU A 142 12.74 1.07 16.45
C LEU A 142 12.96 0.39 17.81
N ASP A 143 12.16 -0.64 18.12
CA ASP A 143 12.29 -1.40 19.36
C ASP A 143 13.65 -2.12 19.42
N ALA A 144 14.09 -2.71 18.31
CA ALA A 144 15.39 -3.38 18.22
C ALA A 144 16.57 -2.40 18.37
N ASP A 145 16.50 -1.23 17.75
CA ASP A 145 17.55 -0.22 17.88
C ASP A 145 17.65 0.33 19.31
N ARG A 146 16.52 0.55 19.99
CA ARG A 146 16.52 0.96 21.41
C ARG A 146 17.14 -0.10 22.32
N ALA A 147 16.87 -1.38 22.06
CA ALA A 147 17.49 -2.47 22.78
C ALA A 147 19.00 -2.55 22.50
N ASP A 148 19.43 -2.41 21.24
CA ASP A 148 20.85 -2.50 20.85
C ASP A 148 21.68 -1.29 21.35
N ARG A 149 21.10 -0.07 21.41
CA ARG A 149 21.78 1.15 21.89
C ARG A 149 22.16 1.10 23.37
N ALA A 150 21.48 0.28 24.17
CA ALA A 150 21.89 0.01 25.54
C ALA A 150 23.26 -0.72 25.60
N ASP A 151 23.62 -1.43 24.52
CA ASP A 151 24.76 -2.34 24.49
C ASP A 151 25.93 -1.88 23.61
N ARG A 152 25.75 -1.11 22.50
CA ARG A 152 26.85 -0.70 21.59
C ARG A 152 26.58 0.60 20.81
N ALA A 153 27.59 1.48 20.71
CA ALA A 153 27.50 2.79 20.04
C ALA A 153 27.80 2.81 18.52
N ASP A 154 28.36 1.73 17.94
CA ASP A 154 28.98 1.75 16.60
C ASP A 154 28.11 1.16 15.46
N ARG A 155 26.85 0.80 15.71
CA ARG A 155 25.96 0.22 14.68
C ARG A 155 25.02 1.29 14.12
N ALA A 156 24.98 1.43 12.79
CA ALA A 156 23.96 2.25 12.13
C ALA A 156 22.57 1.68 12.43
N ASP A 157 21.67 2.55 12.91
CA ASP A 157 20.32 2.19 13.33
C ASP A 157 19.51 1.64 12.14
N ARG A 158 18.73 0.57 12.38
CA ARG A 158 17.83 -0.01 11.38
C ARG A 158 16.72 0.96 11.01
N ALA A 159 16.21 1.70 11.97
CA ALA A 159 15.18 2.72 11.82
C ALA A 159 15.64 3.86 10.91
N ASP A 160 16.91 4.29 11.01
CA ASP A 160 17.47 5.36 10.16
C ASP A 160 17.46 5.00 8.65
N ARG A 161 17.37 3.71 8.32
CA ARG A 161 17.24 3.26 6.92
C ARG A 161 15.81 3.43 6.40
N ILE A 162 14.81 3.47 7.27
CA ILE A 162 13.42 3.66 6.90
C ILE A 162 13.22 5.16 6.68
N VAL A 163 13.23 5.59 5.42
CA VAL A 163 13.11 7.02 5.08
C VAL A 163 11.67 7.46 4.89
N ALA A 164 10.75 6.51 4.73
CA ALA A 164 9.35 6.77 4.51
C ALA A 164 8.48 5.53 4.78
N VAL A 165 7.26 5.78 5.24
CA VAL A 165 6.19 4.78 5.34
C VAL A 165 4.99 5.23 4.51
N VAL A 166 4.45 4.35 3.67
CA VAL A 166 3.28 4.62 2.81
C VAL A 166 2.16 3.65 3.14
N LEU A 167 1.07 4.17 3.70
CA LEU A 167 -0.07 3.40 4.18
C LEU A 167 -1.28 3.73 3.32
N MET A 168 -1.76 2.77 2.54
CA MET A 168 -2.96 2.97 1.72
C MET A 168 -4.13 2.21 2.34
N VAL A 169 -5.26 2.89 2.57
CA VAL A 169 -6.50 2.34 3.12
C VAL A 169 -6.24 1.36 4.28
N PRO A 170 -5.48 1.78 5.30
CA PRO A 170 -4.82 0.86 6.23
C PRO A 170 -5.84 0.08 7.07
N ALA A 171 -5.66 -1.23 7.15
CA ALA A 171 -6.42 -2.10 8.06
C ALA A 171 -5.59 -2.32 9.31
N LEU A 172 -5.95 -1.68 10.43
CA LEU A 172 -5.07 -1.55 11.60
C LEU A 172 -5.05 -2.78 12.52
N GLY A 173 -6.00 -3.70 12.38
CA GLY A 173 -6.02 -4.86 13.23
C GLY A 173 -7.27 -5.70 13.06
N LEU A 174 -7.39 -6.71 13.91
CA LEU A 174 -8.56 -7.58 13.95
C LEU A 174 -9.83 -6.76 14.21
N TRP A 175 -9.85 -5.96 15.27
CA TRP A 175 -11.03 -5.20 15.68
C TRP A 175 -11.48 -4.21 14.59
N GLU A 176 -10.57 -3.39 14.04
CA GLU A 176 -10.88 -2.36 13.03
C GLU A 176 -11.39 -2.94 11.71
N THR A 177 -11.10 -4.22 11.43
CA THR A 177 -11.66 -4.89 10.25
C THR A 177 -13.00 -5.57 10.52
N ALA A 178 -13.33 -5.83 11.78
CA ALA A 178 -14.57 -6.47 12.20
C ALA A 178 -15.66 -5.46 12.59
N HIS A 179 -15.30 -4.23 12.93
CA HIS A 179 -16.22 -3.22 13.43
C HIS A 179 -16.06 -1.87 12.71
N ASP A 180 -17.14 -1.11 12.66
CA ASP A 180 -17.13 0.32 12.43
C ASP A 180 -16.55 1.05 13.64
N ALA A 181 -16.23 2.33 13.47
CA ALA A 181 -15.58 3.14 14.51
C ALA A 181 -16.42 3.29 15.79
N ASP A 182 -17.75 3.18 15.67
CA ASP A 182 -18.73 3.19 16.76
C ASP A 182 -18.93 1.81 17.42
N GLY A 183 -18.26 0.77 16.90
CA GLY A 183 -18.37 -0.61 17.37
C GLY A 183 -19.42 -1.45 16.65
N THR A 184 -20.11 -0.92 15.63
CA THR A 184 -21.07 -1.71 14.85
C THR A 184 -20.36 -2.84 14.09
N PRO A 185 -20.79 -4.11 14.20
CA PRO A 185 -20.17 -5.21 13.48
C PRO A 185 -20.33 -5.12 11.95
N ARG A 186 -19.24 -5.38 11.22
CA ARG A 186 -19.17 -5.43 9.75
C ARG A 186 -19.34 -6.87 9.23
N TRP A 187 -20.45 -7.50 9.58
CA TRP A 187 -20.64 -8.95 9.36
C TRP A 187 -20.39 -9.38 7.92
N ARG A 188 -21.02 -8.71 6.95
CA ARG A 188 -20.99 -9.13 5.55
C ARG A 188 -19.58 -9.14 4.99
N GLU A 189 -18.88 -8.02 5.08
CA GLU A 189 -17.51 -7.85 4.59
C GLU A 189 -16.57 -8.81 5.32
N ARG A 190 -16.76 -8.91 6.63
CA ARG A 190 -15.87 -9.67 7.50
C ARG A 190 -15.99 -11.17 7.25
N ILE A 191 -17.20 -11.70 7.10
CA ILE A 191 -17.47 -13.10 6.73
C ILE A 191 -16.88 -13.41 5.35
N GLY A 192 -17.13 -12.54 4.36
CA GLY A 192 -16.62 -12.73 3.00
C GLY A 192 -15.10 -12.86 2.96
N TRP A 193 -14.38 -11.89 3.53
CA TRP A 193 -12.92 -11.94 3.55
C TRP A 193 -12.39 -13.06 4.45
N TRP A 194 -13.04 -13.39 5.57
CA TRP A 194 -12.56 -14.47 6.44
C TRP A 194 -12.70 -15.84 5.80
N HIS A 195 -13.80 -16.08 5.08
CA HIS A 195 -13.94 -17.24 4.21
C HIS A 195 -12.83 -17.29 3.17
N GLU A 196 -12.64 -16.20 2.42
CA GLU A 196 -11.72 -16.19 1.29
C GLU A 196 -10.26 -16.29 1.73
N HIS A 197 -9.87 -15.62 2.81
CA HIS A 197 -8.47 -15.37 3.14
C HIS A 197 -8.07 -15.68 4.58
N GLY A 198 -9.02 -15.87 5.50
CA GLY A 198 -8.74 -15.94 6.93
C GLY A 198 -8.06 -17.24 7.37
N LEU A 199 -8.32 -18.34 6.65
CA LEU A 199 -8.05 -19.69 7.16
C LEU A 199 -7.17 -20.54 6.23
N SER A 200 -6.92 -20.09 5.00
CA SER A 200 -6.21 -20.88 3.99
C SER A 200 -4.93 -20.21 3.50
N ARG A 201 -3.99 -21.05 3.04
CA ARG A 201 -2.70 -20.63 2.48
C ARG A 201 -2.86 -19.78 1.22
N THR A 202 -3.82 -20.14 0.37
CA THR A 202 -4.24 -19.41 -0.84
C THR A 202 -5.72 -19.05 -0.73
N PRO A 203 -6.19 -18.02 -1.46
CA PRO A 203 -7.60 -17.65 -1.45
C PRO A 203 -8.52 -18.83 -1.76
N ARG A 204 -9.62 -18.97 -1.01
CA ARG A 204 -10.75 -19.84 -1.39
C ARG A 204 -11.57 -19.16 -2.49
N THR A 205 -12.47 -19.89 -3.11
CA THR A 205 -13.49 -19.27 -3.97
C THR A 205 -14.36 -18.35 -3.10
N PRO A 206 -14.64 -17.10 -3.52
CA PRO A 206 -15.56 -16.22 -2.80
C PRO A 206 -16.94 -16.87 -2.62
N LEU A 207 -17.60 -16.59 -1.49
CA LEU A 207 -18.97 -17.02 -1.28
C LEU A 207 -19.91 -16.37 -2.30
N PRO A 208 -20.88 -17.11 -2.85
CA PRO A 208 -22.02 -16.51 -3.56
C PRO A 208 -22.75 -15.47 -2.70
N ALA A 209 -23.36 -14.48 -3.36
CA ALA A 209 -23.97 -13.34 -2.66
C ALA A 209 -25.11 -13.75 -1.72
N ASP A 210 -25.93 -14.71 -2.13
CA ASP A 210 -27.05 -15.27 -1.35
C ASP A 210 -26.56 -16.06 -0.13
N GLU A 211 -25.49 -16.83 -0.27
CA GLU A 211 -24.88 -17.52 0.87
C GLU A 211 -24.24 -16.53 1.86
N LEU A 212 -23.64 -15.46 1.34
CA LEU A 212 -23.10 -14.38 2.18
C LEU A 212 -24.23 -13.63 2.92
N ASP A 213 -25.36 -13.36 2.25
CA ASP A 213 -26.57 -12.78 2.87
C ASP A 213 -27.10 -13.68 3.98
N ARG A 214 -27.23 -14.99 3.72
CA ARG A 214 -27.69 -15.97 4.70
C ARG A 214 -26.80 -16.01 5.93
N ARG A 215 -25.48 -16.08 5.76
CA ARG A 215 -24.53 -16.08 6.89
C ARG A 215 -24.51 -14.76 7.66
N THR A 216 -24.70 -13.65 6.95
CA THR A 216 -24.82 -12.32 7.58
C THR A 216 -26.06 -12.28 8.47
N ALA A 217 -27.21 -12.80 8.01
CA ALA A 217 -28.42 -12.90 8.82
C ALA A 217 -28.22 -13.78 10.06
N VAL A 218 -27.56 -14.94 9.91
CA VAL A 218 -27.18 -15.81 11.05
C VAL A 218 -26.30 -15.04 12.04
N ALA A 219 -25.31 -14.30 11.57
CA ALA A 219 -24.43 -13.51 12.43
C ALA A 219 -25.20 -12.46 13.26
N HIS A 220 -26.22 -11.85 12.67
CA HIS A 220 -27.07 -10.88 13.36
C HIS A 220 -27.97 -11.51 14.43
N THR A 221 -28.46 -12.74 14.22
CA THR A 221 -29.37 -13.42 15.15
C THR A 221 -28.63 -14.21 16.22
N ASP A 222 -27.62 -14.99 15.80
CA ASP A 222 -26.97 -16.00 16.64
C ASP A 222 -25.54 -15.60 17.04
N GLY A 223 -25.03 -14.49 16.49
CA GLY A 223 -23.70 -13.98 16.81
C GLY A 223 -22.56 -14.70 16.08
N PRO A 224 -21.30 -14.39 16.45
CA PRO A 224 -20.12 -14.94 15.77
C PRO A 224 -19.95 -16.44 16.01
N ASP A 225 -20.45 -16.99 17.12
CA ASP A 225 -20.27 -18.40 17.47
C ASP A 225 -20.92 -19.37 16.46
N ALA A 226 -21.99 -18.93 15.79
CA ALA A 226 -22.71 -19.71 14.79
C ALA A 226 -21.97 -19.84 13.44
N LEU A 227 -20.77 -19.27 13.32
CA LEU A 227 -20.03 -19.19 12.07
C LEU A 227 -18.66 -19.88 12.16
N PHE A 228 -18.19 -20.33 11.00
CA PHE A 228 -16.88 -20.96 10.81
C PHE A 228 -16.61 -22.18 11.71
N PRO A 229 -17.49 -23.20 11.73
CA PRO A 229 -17.22 -24.42 12.49
C PRO A 229 -15.98 -25.14 11.93
N ASP A 230 -15.25 -25.80 12.83
CA ASP A 230 -14.04 -26.56 12.48
C ASP A 230 -14.34 -27.71 11.48
N GLU A 231 -15.57 -28.22 11.48
CA GLU A 231 -16.05 -29.26 10.56
C GLU A 231 -15.95 -28.83 9.08
N ASP A 232 -16.30 -27.56 8.80
CA ASP A 232 -16.33 -27.01 7.44
C ASP A 232 -15.00 -26.39 7.01
N TYR A 233 -14.25 -25.87 7.99
CA TYR A 233 -13.09 -25.01 7.74
C TYR A 233 -11.76 -25.59 8.22
N GLY A 234 -11.80 -26.73 8.92
CA GLY A 234 -10.64 -27.41 9.49
C GLY A 234 -10.34 -27.02 10.94
N PRO A 235 -9.47 -27.78 11.62
CA PRO A 235 -9.19 -27.60 13.04
C PRO A 235 -8.71 -26.19 13.41
N GLY A 236 -9.31 -25.59 14.43
CA GLY A 236 -8.97 -24.27 14.95
C GLY A 236 -9.51 -23.10 14.13
N ALA A 237 -10.38 -23.35 13.15
CA ALA A 237 -11.02 -22.32 12.35
C ALA A 237 -11.98 -21.47 13.18
N HIS A 238 -12.80 -22.11 14.00
CA HIS A 238 -13.74 -21.44 14.90
C HIS A 238 -12.99 -20.58 15.92
N GLN A 239 -11.91 -21.11 16.53
CA GLN A 239 -11.08 -20.34 17.44
C GLN A 239 -10.43 -19.12 16.76
N ALA A 240 -9.93 -19.28 15.52
CA ALA A 240 -9.36 -18.17 14.77
C ALA A 240 -10.41 -17.10 14.45
N TRP A 241 -11.63 -17.52 14.11
CA TRP A 241 -12.76 -16.63 13.91
C TRP A 241 -13.17 -15.91 15.20
N MET A 242 -13.26 -16.60 16.33
CA MET A 242 -13.59 -15.97 17.61
C MET A 242 -12.52 -15.00 18.08
N ARG A 243 -11.24 -15.25 17.78
CA ARG A 243 -10.12 -14.31 18.06
C ARG A 243 -10.34 -12.95 17.42
N LEU A 244 -10.94 -12.90 16.23
CA LEU A 244 -11.28 -11.64 15.56
C LEU A 244 -12.28 -10.82 16.36
N TRP A 245 -13.35 -11.46 16.85
CA TRP A 245 -14.45 -10.81 17.57
C TRP A 245 -14.11 -10.50 19.02
N SER A 246 -13.19 -11.24 19.62
CA SER A 246 -12.68 -10.97 20.97
C SER A 246 -11.47 -10.03 21.00
N ALA A 247 -10.96 -9.60 19.84
CA ALA A 247 -9.78 -8.74 19.80
C ALA A 247 -10.10 -7.36 20.36
N PRO A 248 -9.22 -6.77 21.20
CA PRO A 248 -9.36 -5.38 21.60
C PRO A 248 -9.10 -4.46 20.40
N ARG A 249 -9.64 -3.24 20.48
CA ARG A 249 -9.27 -2.16 19.56
C ARG A 249 -7.76 -1.93 19.60
N THR A 250 -7.16 -1.67 18.45
CA THR A 250 -5.71 -1.52 18.34
C THR A 250 -5.25 -0.26 19.05
N ASP A 251 -4.27 -0.40 19.95
CA ASP A 251 -3.56 0.73 20.53
C ASP A 251 -2.64 1.35 19.48
N LEU A 252 -2.97 2.57 19.05
CA LEU A 252 -2.27 3.27 17.97
C LEU A 252 -0.93 3.88 18.44
N THR A 253 -0.77 4.11 19.75
CA THR A 253 0.46 4.70 20.33
C THR A 253 1.68 3.84 20.04
N ARG A 254 1.48 2.53 19.87
CA ARG A 254 2.53 1.55 19.52
C ARG A 254 3.26 1.85 18.21
N TRP A 255 2.67 2.65 17.31
CA TRP A 255 3.28 3.06 16.04
C TRP A 255 3.68 4.53 16.01
N ALA A 256 3.44 5.26 17.08
CA ALA A 256 3.73 6.68 17.24
C ALA A 256 5.05 6.88 18.03
N LEU A 257 6.01 5.99 17.80
CA LEU A 257 7.25 5.92 18.56
C LEU A 257 8.21 7.06 18.18
N PRO A 258 8.94 7.65 19.15
CA PRO A 258 10.04 8.59 18.84
C PRO A 258 11.05 7.98 17.86
N GLY A 259 11.42 8.75 16.83
CA GLY A 259 12.30 8.31 15.75
C GLY A 259 11.59 7.66 14.56
N SER A 260 10.25 7.57 14.58
CA SER A 260 9.49 7.05 13.43
C SER A 260 9.69 7.89 12.17
N ALA A 261 9.74 7.21 11.03
CA ALA A 261 9.92 7.84 9.73
C ALA A 261 8.66 8.63 9.31
N PRO A 262 8.82 9.64 8.44
CA PRO A 262 7.67 10.35 7.85
C PRO A 262 6.70 9.39 7.16
N VAL A 263 5.40 9.64 7.33
CA VAL A 263 4.34 8.76 6.84
C VAL A 263 3.40 9.46 5.88
N LEU A 264 3.04 8.78 4.79
CA LEU A 264 1.93 9.16 3.91
C LEU A 264 0.77 8.19 4.15
N VAL A 265 -0.36 8.71 4.60
CA VAL A 265 -1.62 7.98 4.73
C VAL A 265 -2.50 8.32 3.53
N VAL A 266 -2.83 7.32 2.72
CA VAL A 266 -3.80 7.42 1.63
C VAL A 266 -5.10 6.78 2.10
N THR A 267 -6.19 7.53 2.15
CA THR A 267 -7.51 7.02 2.54
C THR A 267 -8.56 7.56 1.58
N GLY A 268 -9.83 7.19 1.74
CA GLY A 268 -10.88 7.71 0.87
C GLY A 268 -12.27 7.73 1.47
N ALA A 269 -13.09 8.64 0.95
CA ALA A 269 -14.45 8.95 1.41
C ALA A 269 -15.37 7.72 1.48
N HIS A 270 -15.18 6.76 0.58
CA HIS A 270 -15.98 5.53 0.51
C HIS A 270 -15.26 4.32 1.10
N CYS A 271 -14.09 4.52 1.72
CA CYS A 271 -13.38 3.44 2.40
C CYS A 271 -13.98 3.23 3.79
N PRO A 272 -14.43 2.03 4.16
CA PRO A 272 -14.94 1.77 5.51
C PRO A 272 -13.87 2.00 6.58
N LEU A 273 -12.58 1.86 6.25
CA LEU A 273 -11.46 2.07 7.17
C LEU A 273 -11.03 3.55 7.28
N ARG A 274 -11.79 4.48 6.70
CA ARG A 274 -11.40 5.91 6.68
C ARG A 274 -11.27 6.50 8.07
N GLU A 275 -12.21 6.21 8.96
CA GLU A 275 -12.20 6.75 10.32
C GLU A 275 -11.01 6.24 11.13
N ASP A 276 -10.67 4.95 11.03
CA ASP A 276 -9.48 4.42 11.68
C ASP A 276 -8.18 4.99 11.09
N ALA A 277 -8.14 5.28 9.79
CA ALA A 277 -7.03 5.99 9.18
C ALA A 277 -6.89 7.42 9.73
N HIS A 278 -7.99 8.14 9.95
CA HIS A 278 -7.97 9.48 10.57
C HIS A 278 -7.54 9.43 12.04
N ARG A 279 -8.01 8.45 12.81
CA ARG A 279 -7.52 8.21 14.18
C ARG A 279 -6.01 7.98 14.21
N LEU A 280 -5.48 7.20 13.27
CA LEU A 280 -4.04 6.97 13.15
C LEU A 280 -3.28 8.27 12.82
N VAL A 281 -3.80 9.09 11.90
CA VAL A 281 -3.21 10.39 11.56
C VAL A 281 -3.17 11.31 12.77
N GLN A 282 -4.26 11.38 13.54
CA GLN A 282 -4.32 12.19 14.76
C GLN A 282 -3.29 11.73 15.77
N GLU A 283 -3.19 10.42 16.03
CA GLU A 283 -2.20 9.86 16.93
C GLU A 283 -0.76 10.21 16.50
N PHE A 284 -0.44 10.06 15.21
CA PHE A 284 0.87 10.44 14.68
C PHE A 284 1.16 11.93 14.83
N HIS A 285 0.17 12.78 14.56
CA HIS A 285 0.31 14.22 14.73
C HIS A 285 0.57 14.58 16.20
N THR A 286 -0.22 14.02 17.14
CA THR A 286 -0.06 14.24 18.58
C THR A 286 1.30 13.79 19.08
N ALA A 287 1.84 12.69 18.55
CA ALA A 287 3.18 12.22 18.88
C ALA A 287 4.32 12.98 18.18
N GLY A 288 4.01 13.98 17.35
CA GLY A 288 5.00 14.76 16.60
C GLY A 288 5.64 14.02 15.42
N ARG A 289 5.05 12.91 14.96
CA ARG A 289 5.50 12.19 13.76
C ARG A 289 5.09 12.97 12.51
N PRO A 290 6.01 13.25 11.56
CA PRO A 290 5.64 13.90 10.31
C PRO A 290 4.66 13.05 9.50
N VAL A 291 3.42 13.52 9.38
CA VAL A 291 2.34 12.83 8.68
C VAL A 291 1.80 13.68 7.53
N SER A 292 1.58 13.05 6.39
CA SER A 292 0.89 13.63 5.23
C SER A 292 -0.32 12.76 4.89
N VAL A 293 -1.41 13.37 4.44
CA VAL A 293 -2.65 12.67 4.12
C VAL A 293 -3.06 12.93 2.67
N LEU A 294 -3.47 11.87 1.98
CA LEU A 294 -4.16 11.93 0.70
C LEU A 294 -5.54 11.26 0.87
N ASP A 295 -6.57 12.07 1.06
CA ASP A 295 -7.96 11.64 1.24
C ASP A 295 -8.77 11.99 -0.02
N GLY A 296 -9.29 10.98 -0.71
CA GLY A 296 -9.97 11.15 -1.99
C GLY A 296 -11.28 10.39 -2.13
N PRO A 297 -11.94 10.46 -3.29
CA PRO A 297 -13.32 10.00 -3.47
C PRO A 297 -13.39 8.51 -3.81
N TRP A 298 -12.53 7.68 -3.23
CA TRP A 298 -12.41 6.27 -3.55
C TRP A 298 -12.77 5.36 -2.36
N GLY A 299 -13.10 4.12 -2.69
CA GLY A 299 -13.35 3.04 -1.74
C GLY A 299 -12.09 2.33 -1.27
N HIS A 300 -12.28 1.16 -0.64
CA HIS A 300 -11.18 0.34 -0.12
C HIS A 300 -10.24 -0.16 -1.23
N ARG A 301 -10.71 -0.33 -2.46
CA ARG A 301 -9.86 -0.74 -3.60
C ARG A 301 -9.29 0.48 -4.33
N LEU A 302 -9.32 1.66 -3.71
CA LEU A 302 -8.77 2.90 -4.25
C LEU A 302 -9.40 3.22 -5.61
N LEU A 303 -8.60 3.59 -6.60
CA LEU A 303 -9.08 3.87 -7.96
C LEU A 303 -9.74 2.66 -8.65
N ALA A 304 -9.66 1.44 -8.12
CA ALA A 304 -10.44 0.33 -8.67
C ALA A 304 -11.93 0.44 -8.32
N ASP A 305 -12.28 1.14 -7.24
CA ASP A 305 -13.68 1.46 -6.86
C ASP A 305 -14.18 2.75 -7.52
N LEU A 306 -13.33 3.43 -8.31
CA LEU A 306 -13.68 4.64 -9.05
C LEU A 306 -13.54 4.37 -10.56
N PRO A 307 -14.64 4.00 -11.24
CA PRO A 307 -14.62 3.62 -12.65
C PRO A 307 -14.04 4.72 -13.54
N ALA A 308 -13.38 4.34 -14.63
CA ALA A 308 -12.68 5.30 -15.51
C ALA A 308 -13.66 6.17 -16.31
N GLU A 309 -14.88 5.66 -16.52
CA GLU A 309 -16.02 6.33 -17.12
C GLU A 309 -16.67 7.37 -16.19
N HIS A 310 -16.45 7.26 -14.87
CA HIS A 310 -16.89 8.29 -13.94
C HIS A 310 -16.04 9.55 -14.13
N PRO A 311 -16.62 10.76 -14.29
CA PRO A 311 -15.87 11.98 -14.60
C PRO A 311 -14.71 12.25 -13.63
N VAL A 312 -14.91 11.97 -12.35
CA VAL A 312 -13.87 12.11 -11.31
C VAL A 312 -12.76 11.06 -11.49
N GLY A 313 -13.11 9.82 -11.82
CA GLY A 313 -12.14 8.74 -12.09
C GLY A 313 -11.30 9.04 -13.33
N ALA A 314 -11.94 9.50 -14.41
CA ALA A 314 -11.25 9.97 -15.61
C ALA A 314 -10.26 11.08 -15.29
N ALA A 315 -10.73 12.13 -14.61
CA ALA A 315 -9.93 13.31 -14.26
C ALA A 315 -8.71 13.01 -13.37
N ILE A 316 -8.82 12.04 -12.45
CA ILE A 316 -7.70 11.58 -11.64
C ILE A 316 -6.69 10.82 -12.51
N ARG A 317 -7.15 9.95 -13.41
CA ARG A 317 -6.27 9.13 -14.26
C ARG A 317 -5.53 9.96 -15.31
N THR A 318 -6.19 10.96 -15.93
CA THR A 318 -5.52 11.87 -16.87
C THR A 318 -4.38 12.65 -16.21
N ARG A 319 -4.47 12.86 -14.89
CA ARG A 319 -3.40 13.47 -14.08
C ARG A 319 -2.39 12.45 -13.52
N GLY A 320 -2.35 11.22 -14.03
CA GLY A 320 -1.39 10.20 -13.61
C GLY A 320 -1.82 9.36 -12.40
N GLY A 321 -3.06 9.50 -11.93
CA GLY A 321 -3.64 8.71 -10.86
C GLY A 321 -2.94 8.92 -9.50
N LEU A 322 -3.09 7.94 -8.59
CA LEU A 322 -2.43 7.97 -7.27
C LEU A 322 -0.90 7.92 -7.33
N ARG A 323 -0.33 7.51 -8.48
CA ARG A 323 1.11 7.42 -8.66
C ARG A 323 1.79 8.79 -8.68
N ALA A 324 1.12 9.81 -9.22
CA ALA A 324 1.67 11.17 -9.29
C ALA A 324 1.91 11.79 -7.91
N PRO A 325 0.90 11.91 -7.00
CA PRO A 325 1.13 12.46 -5.67
C PRO A 325 2.09 11.63 -4.83
N LEU A 326 1.97 10.29 -4.89
CA LEU A 326 2.86 9.40 -4.17
C LEU A 326 4.33 9.63 -4.58
N ARG A 327 4.60 9.73 -5.88
CA ARG A 327 5.96 9.98 -6.37
C ARG A 327 6.49 11.35 -5.99
N ALA A 328 5.64 12.38 -6.05
CA ALA A 328 6.02 13.73 -5.61
C ALA A 328 6.40 13.74 -4.13
N TRP A 329 5.60 13.11 -3.28
CA TRP A 329 5.86 12.99 -1.85
C TRP A 329 7.16 12.21 -1.58
N LEU A 330 7.36 11.05 -2.23
CA LEU A 330 8.59 10.26 -2.10
C LEU A 330 9.83 11.04 -2.56
N ASN A 331 9.75 11.80 -3.66
CA ASN A 331 10.85 12.63 -4.13
C ASN A 331 11.26 13.73 -3.15
N HIS A 332 10.28 14.33 -2.48
CA HIS A 332 10.55 15.30 -1.42
C HIS A 332 11.27 14.62 -0.24
N ARG A 333 10.87 13.41 0.15
CA ARG A 333 11.51 12.66 1.25
C ARG A 333 12.93 12.22 0.91
N LEU A 334 13.14 11.67 -0.28
CA LEU A 334 14.48 11.29 -0.75
C LEU A 334 15.41 12.50 -0.80
N ALA A 335 14.95 13.63 -1.33
CA ALA A 335 15.75 14.86 -1.38
C ALA A 335 16.09 15.39 0.02
N ALA A 336 15.13 15.40 0.95
CA ALA A 336 15.37 15.84 2.32
C ALA A 336 16.39 14.96 3.05
N GLY A 337 16.46 13.66 2.72
CA GLY A 337 17.48 12.72 3.21
C GLY A 337 18.81 12.75 2.44
N GLY A 338 18.98 13.65 1.47
CA GLY A 338 20.20 13.71 0.63
C GLY A 338 20.35 12.52 -0.33
N HIS A 339 19.27 11.79 -0.61
CA HIS A 339 19.25 10.67 -1.54
C HIS A 339 18.90 11.11 -2.97
N PRO A 340 19.34 10.37 -4.00
CA PRO A 340 18.95 10.68 -5.38
C PRO A 340 17.42 10.64 -5.53
N GLN A 341 16.86 11.56 -6.31
CA GLN A 341 15.42 11.61 -6.56
C GLN A 341 15.01 10.63 -7.67
N LEU A 342 13.72 10.28 -7.69
CA LEU A 342 13.15 9.49 -8.78
C LEU A 342 13.17 10.28 -10.10
N PRO A 343 13.49 9.65 -11.25
CA PRO A 343 13.81 10.32 -12.52
C PRO A 343 12.77 11.19 -13.25
N ALA A 344 11.95 12.08 -12.69
CA ALA A 344 10.83 12.76 -13.40
C ALA A 344 9.89 11.84 -14.24
N PRO A 345 8.59 12.13 -14.39
CA PRO A 345 7.78 11.40 -15.35
C PRO A 345 7.98 11.99 -16.75
N VAL A 346 7.96 11.15 -17.79
CA VAL A 346 7.94 11.60 -19.21
C VAL A 346 6.69 12.45 -19.50
N HIS A 347 5.68 12.38 -18.64
CA HIS A 347 4.50 13.24 -18.65
C HIS A 347 4.26 13.81 -17.26
N HIS A 348 4.61 15.09 -17.09
CA HIS A 348 4.21 15.88 -15.92
C HIS A 348 2.70 16.10 -15.94
N PRO A 349 2.06 15.97 -14.78
CA PRO A 349 1.27 17.10 -14.30
C PRO A 349 1.83 17.52 -12.95
N GLU A 350 2.13 18.81 -12.86
CA GLU A 350 2.43 19.47 -11.60
C GLU A 350 1.20 19.36 -10.69
N HIS A 351 1.42 18.89 -9.46
CA HIS A 351 0.47 18.81 -8.34
C HIS A 351 -0.85 18.04 -8.59
N VAL A 352 -1.02 16.92 -7.88
CA VAL A 352 -2.26 16.14 -7.89
C VAL A 352 -2.73 15.91 -6.45
N SER A 353 -3.84 16.53 -6.07
CA SER A 353 -4.64 16.16 -4.90
C SER A 353 -6.12 16.23 -5.29
N VAL A 354 -6.91 15.22 -4.95
CA VAL A 354 -8.35 15.07 -5.21
C VAL A 354 -8.92 14.31 -4.00
N GLY A 355 -9.93 14.71 -3.22
CA GLY A 355 -11.04 15.66 -3.36
C GLY A 355 -12.27 15.00 -2.70
N GLY A 356 -12.93 15.69 -1.75
CA GLY A 356 -14.15 15.22 -1.07
C GLY A 356 -15.42 15.40 -1.92
N GLU A 357 -16.55 14.86 -1.44
CA GLU A 357 -17.85 14.83 -2.15
C GLU A 357 -18.43 16.21 -2.52
N ASP A 358 -17.94 17.29 -1.93
CA ASP A 358 -18.39 18.67 -2.16
C ASP A 358 -17.60 19.42 -3.25
N GLY A 359 -16.68 18.73 -3.94
CA GLY A 359 -15.79 19.38 -4.89
C GLY A 359 -14.78 20.28 -4.21
N ARG A 360 -14.34 19.97 -2.98
CA ARG A 360 -13.24 20.65 -2.28
C ARG A 360 -12.08 19.70 -2.00
N ALA A 361 -10.86 20.22 -2.06
CA ALA A 361 -9.66 19.52 -1.64
C ALA A 361 -9.23 20.05 -0.27
N THR A 362 -8.99 19.13 0.68
CA THR A 362 -8.36 19.47 1.96
C THR A 362 -6.88 19.16 1.86
N VAL A 363 -6.05 20.20 1.95
CA VAL A 363 -4.59 20.08 2.04
C VAL A 363 -4.20 20.36 3.48
N VAL A 364 -3.59 19.38 4.15
CA VAL A 364 -2.92 19.61 5.44
C VAL A 364 -1.48 19.95 5.13
N THR A 365 -1.09 21.18 5.41
CA THR A 365 0.28 21.66 5.21
C THR A 365 1.22 21.10 6.29
N PRO A 366 2.55 21.10 6.07
CA PRO A 366 3.52 20.55 7.03
C PRO A 366 3.51 21.20 8.42
N ASP A 367 2.89 22.36 8.57
CA ASP A 367 2.66 23.08 9.82
C ASP A 367 1.32 22.71 10.51
N GLY A 368 0.58 21.75 9.97
CA GLY A 368 -0.67 21.24 10.55
C GLY A 368 -1.91 22.05 10.19
N HIS A 369 -1.80 23.08 9.35
CA HIS A 369 -2.97 23.84 8.90
C HIS A 369 -3.73 23.11 7.80
N ALA A 370 -5.04 22.96 7.98
CA ALA A 370 -5.94 22.41 6.97
C ALA A 370 -6.51 23.54 6.11
N HIS A 371 -6.25 23.50 4.80
CA HIS A 371 -6.84 24.42 3.82
C HIS A 371 -7.88 23.67 2.99
N THR A 372 -9.11 24.19 2.96
CA THR A 372 -10.21 23.68 2.13
C THR A 372 -10.44 24.63 0.96
N LEU A 373 -10.06 24.22 -0.26
CA LEU A 373 -10.22 25.04 -1.47
C LEU A 373 -11.26 24.43 -2.41
N PRO A 374 -12.11 25.25 -3.08
CA PRO A 374 -12.95 24.78 -4.18
C PRO A 374 -12.08 24.19 -5.29
N LEU A 375 -12.45 23.01 -5.80
CA LEU A 375 -11.74 22.31 -6.87
C LEU A 375 -11.58 23.22 -8.11
N ASN A 376 -12.60 24.03 -8.40
CA ASN A 376 -12.59 24.98 -9.53
C ASN A 376 -11.54 26.10 -9.39
N ASP A 377 -11.36 26.65 -8.19
CA ASP A 377 -10.36 27.70 -7.95
C ASP A 377 -8.93 27.16 -8.12
N TYR A 378 -8.73 25.85 -7.91
CA TYR A 378 -7.46 25.18 -8.15
C TYR A 378 -7.22 24.85 -9.62
N LEU A 379 -8.29 24.57 -10.38
CA LEU A 379 -8.24 24.30 -11.82
C LEU A 379 -7.85 25.55 -12.64
N ASP A 380 -8.29 26.74 -12.23
CA ASP A 380 -8.00 27.99 -12.95
C ASP A 380 -6.57 28.52 -12.72
N VAL A 381 -5.98 28.28 -11.55
CA VAL A 381 -4.58 28.66 -11.25
C VAL A 381 -3.61 27.80 -12.07
N ALA A 382 -3.88 26.51 -12.22
CA ALA A 382 -3.08 25.60 -13.06
C ALA A 382 -3.19 25.92 -14.56
N ALA A 383 -4.36 26.40 -15.02
CA ALA A 383 -4.55 26.84 -16.41
C ALA A 383 -3.82 28.15 -16.72
N ARG A 384 -3.70 29.08 -15.77
CA ARG A 384 -2.94 30.33 -15.93
C ARG A 384 -1.42 30.12 -15.89
N ALA A 385 -0.93 29.15 -15.12
CA ALA A 385 0.49 28.81 -15.07
C ALA A 385 1.02 28.13 -16.36
N ALA A 386 0.12 27.57 -17.19
CA ALA A 386 0.45 26.94 -18.46
C ALA A 386 0.60 27.92 -19.66
N VAL A 387 0.32 29.21 -19.46
CA VAL A 387 0.56 30.25 -20.48
C VAL A 387 1.88 30.94 -20.16
N ARG A 388 2.93 30.63 -20.93
CA ARG A 388 4.21 31.37 -20.86
C ARG A 388 3.95 32.88 -21.05
N PRO A 389 4.68 33.76 -20.34
CA PRO A 389 4.66 35.18 -20.67
C PRO A 389 5.13 35.35 -22.11
N ARG A 390 4.31 36.02 -22.91
CA ARG A 390 4.63 36.40 -24.28
C ARG A 390 5.92 37.22 -24.22
N GLU A 391 6.98 36.74 -24.86
CA GLU A 391 8.23 37.48 -25.00
C GLU A 391 7.91 38.88 -25.56
N GLU A 392 8.17 39.91 -24.77
CA GLU A 392 8.27 41.28 -25.24
C GLU A 392 9.40 41.32 -26.27
N ARG A 393 9.03 41.27 -27.56
CA ARG A 393 9.91 41.76 -28.61
C ARG A 393 10.02 43.26 -28.45
N SER A 394 11.07 43.69 -27.78
CA SER A 394 11.72 44.96 -28.05
C SER A 394 12.14 45.01 -29.52
N GLN A 395 11.61 45.98 -30.26
CA GLN A 395 12.20 46.72 -31.40
C GLN A 395 11.13 47.73 -31.84
N ARG A 396 11.33 49.01 -31.52
CA ARG A 396 11.74 50.08 -32.45
C ARG A 396 10.76 50.35 -33.57
#